data_AF-A0ABD2FUT7-F1
#
_entry.id   AF-A0ABD2FUT7-F1
#
_cell.length_a   1.000
_cell.length_b   1.000
_cell.length_c   1.000
_cell.angle_alpha   90.00
_cell.angle_beta   90.00
_cell.angle_gamma   90.00
#
_symmetry.space_group_name_H-M   'P 1'
#
loop_
_entity.id
_entity.type
_entity.pdbx_description
1 polymer ?
#
loop_
_entity_poly.entity_id
_entity_poly.type
_entity_poly.pdbx_seq_one_letter_code
_entity_poly.pdbx_strand_id
1 'polypeptide(L)'
;MELIVSTVKGLTENLLQKQTTDYDQVIEKLFSEVSGLEDFPKITNPQLEECAIQLWNWAVTKNVGTTISKNLKAKVRHVACSLLYCCEPENPTEGVIRKQILMASKTGRTWLDCKNPQMADNFLRLAVKSLETLYAQLTSRGDGADITSSKGDVEKDLLRILSCQAESALIQGNNHDAVVYMQRCKDMLQRLPKDTAYLSIMCYNFGIDTYNLKKFEESAFWLSQSYEIGKINVKYAPGSEVQAKVLRLLASVYLEWDCQRFQEKALNAVSLANKEFTSTSGLYLKIRILVRCGGLR
;
A
#
# COMPACT_ATOMS: atom_id res chain seq x y z
N MET A 1 -3.16 26.81 22.60
CA MET A 1 -2.05 25.87 22.31
C MET A 1 -1.73 25.00 23.52
N GLU A 2 -1.46 25.57 24.69
CA GLU A 2 -1.30 24.80 25.95
C GLU A 2 -2.51 23.90 26.27
N LEU A 3 -3.73 24.38 25.99
CA LEU A 3 -4.95 23.60 26.16
C LEU A 3 -4.96 22.31 25.30
N ILE A 4 -4.48 22.39 24.05
CA ILE A 4 -4.41 21.22 23.16
C ILE A 4 -3.36 20.23 23.66
N VAL A 5 -2.17 20.71 24.05
CA VAL A 5 -1.11 19.87 24.61
C VAL A 5 -1.60 19.14 25.87
N SER A 6 -2.23 19.87 26.80
CA SER A 6 -2.79 19.31 28.02
C SER A 6 -3.91 18.28 27.72
N THR A 7 -4.76 18.57 26.75
CA THR A 7 -5.88 17.69 26.35
C THR A 7 -5.36 16.40 25.70
N VAL A 8 -4.46 16.51 24.72
CA VAL A 8 -3.83 15.35 24.06
C VAL A 8 -3.08 14.49 25.06
N LYS A 9 -2.34 15.11 25.99
CA LYS A 9 -1.64 14.38 27.05
C LYS A 9 -2.62 13.61 27.95
N GLY A 10 -3.64 14.28 28.49
CA GLY A 10 -4.62 13.64 29.37
C GLY A 10 -5.37 12.50 28.69
N LEU A 11 -5.72 12.66 27.42
CA LEU A 11 -6.36 11.59 26.64
C LEU A 11 -5.40 10.44 26.32
N THR A 12 -4.12 10.73 26.07
CA THR A 12 -3.09 9.70 25.87
C THR A 12 -2.90 8.87 27.14
N GLU A 13 -2.78 9.52 28.30
CA GLU A 13 -2.67 8.85 29.60
C GLU A 13 -3.89 7.97 29.88
N ASN A 14 -5.10 8.45 29.59
CA ASN A 14 -6.32 7.64 29.70
C ASN A 14 -6.30 6.40 28.78
N LEU A 15 -5.76 6.53 27.56
CA LEU A 15 -5.67 5.40 26.63
C LEU A 15 -4.66 4.33 27.09
N LEU A 16 -3.58 4.76 27.76
CA LEU A 16 -2.52 3.86 28.24
C LEU A 16 -2.92 3.11 29.52
N GLN A 17 -3.93 3.59 30.27
CA GLN A 17 -4.42 2.90 31.45
C GLN A 17 -5.14 1.59 31.08
N LYS A 18 -4.79 0.50 31.76
CA LYS A 18 -5.37 -0.85 31.53
C LYS A 18 -6.83 -1.00 31.97
N GLN A 19 -7.38 -0.02 32.67
CA GLN A 19 -8.75 -0.06 33.23
C GLN A 19 -9.78 0.68 32.37
N THR A 20 -9.35 1.28 31.26
CA THR A 20 -10.23 2.07 30.39
C THR A 20 -11.23 1.14 29.68
N THR A 21 -12.52 1.36 29.93
CA THR A 21 -13.61 0.56 29.34
C THR A 21 -14.19 1.18 28.07
N ASP A 22 -13.98 2.47 27.84
CA ASP A 22 -14.48 3.21 26.66
C ASP A 22 -13.31 3.73 25.81
N TYR A 23 -12.61 2.78 25.15
CA TYR A 23 -11.53 3.13 24.23
C TYR A 23 -12.03 3.94 23.03
N ASP A 24 -13.25 3.66 22.56
CA ASP A 24 -13.82 4.27 21.37
C ASP A 24 -13.97 5.77 21.57
N GLN A 25 -14.61 6.21 22.66
CA GLN A 25 -14.81 7.65 22.93
C GLN A 25 -13.48 8.40 23.08
N VAL A 26 -12.50 7.81 23.77
CA VAL A 26 -11.18 8.43 23.97
C VAL A 26 -10.45 8.57 22.63
N ILE A 27 -10.49 7.55 21.78
CA ILE A 27 -9.85 7.57 20.45
C ILE A 27 -10.54 8.57 19.53
N GLU A 28 -11.87 8.62 19.51
CA GLU A 28 -12.62 9.59 18.70
C GLU A 28 -12.28 11.02 19.11
N LYS A 29 -12.21 11.29 20.42
CA LYS A 29 -11.84 12.61 20.93
C LYS A 29 -10.39 12.97 20.58
N LEU A 30 -9.44 12.05 20.76
CA LEU A 30 -8.05 12.25 20.33
C LEU A 30 -7.97 12.58 18.84
N PHE A 31 -8.70 11.81 18.03
CA PHE A 31 -8.73 11.99 16.59
C PHE A 31 -9.30 13.37 16.22
N SER A 32 -10.42 13.79 16.79
CA SER A 32 -11.01 15.11 16.50
C SER A 32 -10.10 16.27 16.90
N GLU A 33 -9.42 16.18 18.04
CA GLU A 33 -8.51 17.24 18.51
C GLU A 33 -7.29 17.40 17.58
N VAL A 34 -6.76 16.28 17.06
CA VAL A 34 -5.54 16.27 16.24
C VAL A 34 -5.83 16.44 14.75
N SER A 35 -6.98 16.04 14.23
CA SER A 35 -7.36 16.32 12.84
C SER A 35 -7.46 17.82 12.55
N GLY A 36 -7.74 18.65 13.55
CA GLY A 36 -7.67 20.11 13.43
C GLY A 36 -6.24 20.68 13.41
N LEU A 37 -5.21 19.88 13.72
CA LEU A 37 -3.82 20.33 13.79
C LEU A 37 -3.08 20.34 12.45
N GLU A 38 -3.67 19.78 11.38
CA GLU A 38 -3.02 19.70 10.06
C GLU A 38 -2.70 21.10 9.47
N ASP A 39 -3.37 22.15 9.94
CA ASP A 39 -3.17 23.55 9.52
C ASP A 39 -2.25 24.38 10.44
N PHE A 40 -1.73 23.79 11.54
CA PHE A 40 -0.94 24.54 12.52
C PHE A 40 0.55 24.59 12.19
N PRO A 41 1.26 25.69 12.53
CA PRO A 41 2.71 25.77 12.37
C PRO A 41 3.42 24.67 13.19
N LYS A 42 4.60 24.25 12.73
CA LYS A 42 5.43 23.26 13.44
C LYS A 42 5.75 23.76 14.85
N ILE A 43 5.53 22.92 15.87
CA ILE A 43 5.74 23.24 17.27
C ILE A 43 6.72 22.24 17.85
N THR A 44 7.90 22.69 18.24
CA THR A 44 8.83 21.85 19.00
C THR A 44 8.33 21.70 20.44
N ASN A 45 7.49 20.70 20.70
CA ASN A 45 7.05 20.36 22.05
C ASN A 45 7.41 18.91 22.42
N PRO A 46 8.39 18.70 23.31
CA PRO A 46 8.82 17.37 23.74
C PRO A 46 7.69 16.49 24.30
N GLN A 47 6.68 17.09 24.94
CA GLN A 47 5.55 16.34 25.50
C GLN A 47 4.65 15.77 24.40
N LEU A 48 4.44 16.51 23.31
CA LEU A 48 3.68 16.02 22.17
C LEU A 48 4.44 14.92 21.41
N GLU A 49 5.77 15.05 21.30
CA GLU A 49 6.59 13.99 20.73
C GLU A 49 6.49 12.71 21.58
N GLU A 50 6.57 12.83 22.91
CA GLU A 50 6.39 11.69 23.82
C GLU A 50 5.02 11.03 23.64
N CYS A 51 3.94 11.82 23.56
CA CYS A 51 2.59 11.32 23.30
C CYS A 51 2.53 10.58 21.95
N ALA A 52 3.15 11.13 20.89
CA ALA A 52 3.21 10.51 19.58
C ALA A 52 3.84 9.10 19.64
N ILE A 53 4.96 8.96 20.35
CA ILE A 53 5.66 7.68 20.49
C ILE A 53 4.84 6.68 21.33
N GLN A 54 4.25 7.13 22.43
CA GLN A 54 3.42 6.29 23.29
C GLN A 54 2.19 5.76 22.54
N LEU A 55 1.46 6.62 21.83
CA LEU A 55 0.31 6.25 21.02
C LEU A 55 0.71 5.32 19.86
N TRP A 56 1.84 5.58 19.21
CA TRP A 56 2.37 4.69 18.17
C TRP A 56 2.63 3.29 18.70
N ASN A 57 3.35 3.19 19.81
CA ASN A 57 3.69 1.92 20.44
C ASN A 57 2.42 1.18 20.87
N TRP A 58 1.48 1.88 21.50
CA TRP A 58 0.18 1.31 21.89
C TRP A 58 -0.60 0.76 20.69
N ALA A 59 -0.62 1.49 19.57
CA ALA A 59 -1.28 1.02 18.35
C ALA A 59 -0.54 -0.16 17.69
N VAL A 60 0.78 -0.23 17.81
CA VAL A 60 1.59 -1.32 17.24
C VAL A 60 1.51 -2.58 18.09
N THR A 61 1.56 -2.47 19.42
CA THR A 61 1.43 -3.61 20.32
C THR A 61 0.06 -4.25 20.13
N LYS A 62 0.05 -5.58 19.97
CA LYS A 62 -1.19 -6.35 20.05
C LYS A 62 -1.66 -6.17 21.49
N ASN A 63 -2.61 -5.28 21.77
CA ASN A 63 -3.22 -5.21 23.09
C ASN A 63 -3.87 -6.57 23.34
N VAL A 64 -3.16 -7.40 24.10
CA VAL A 64 -3.55 -8.74 24.49
C VAL A 64 -4.72 -8.57 25.45
N GLY A 65 -5.95 -8.53 24.93
CA GLY A 65 -7.17 -8.47 25.72
C GLY A 65 -8.30 -7.60 25.18
N THR A 66 -8.03 -6.61 24.33
CA THR A 66 -9.04 -5.66 23.84
C THR A 66 -9.17 -5.75 22.31
N THR A 67 -10.32 -6.21 21.82
CA THR A 67 -10.62 -6.31 20.39
C THR A 67 -10.99 -4.94 19.81
N ILE A 68 -10.00 -4.07 19.65
CA ILE A 68 -10.19 -2.74 19.05
C ILE A 68 -10.37 -2.90 17.53
N SER A 69 -11.31 -2.16 16.93
CA SER A 69 -11.57 -2.24 15.49
C SER A 69 -10.37 -1.75 14.65
N LYS A 70 -10.27 -2.21 13.40
CA LYS A 70 -9.24 -1.74 12.46
C LYS A 70 -9.30 -0.21 12.25
N ASN A 71 -10.51 0.35 12.25
CA ASN A 71 -10.74 1.78 12.06
C ASN A 71 -10.18 2.60 13.22
N LEU A 72 -10.49 2.21 14.46
CA LEU A 72 -9.95 2.85 15.66
C LEU A 72 -8.41 2.76 15.72
N LYS A 73 -7.86 1.61 15.33
CA LYS A 73 -6.41 1.45 15.18
C LYS A 73 -5.81 2.41 14.14
N ALA A 74 -6.51 2.65 13.03
CA ALA A 74 -6.10 3.63 12.02
C ALA A 74 -6.11 5.05 12.59
N LYS A 75 -7.14 5.40 13.39
CA LYS A 75 -7.23 6.70 14.08
C LYS A 75 -6.09 6.93 15.06
N VAL A 76 -5.74 5.96 15.89
CA VAL A 76 -4.60 6.12 16.82
C VAL A 76 -3.27 6.29 16.06
N ARG A 77 -3.06 5.53 14.98
CA ARG A 77 -1.88 5.71 14.10
C ARG A 77 -1.85 7.07 13.43
N HIS A 78 -3.01 7.55 12.97
CA HIS A 78 -3.17 8.89 12.42
C HIS A 78 -2.74 9.93 13.46
N VAL A 79 -3.33 9.92 14.66
CA VAL A 79 -3.02 10.86 15.74
C VAL A 79 -1.52 10.84 16.05
N ALA A 80 -0.95 9.65 16.28
CA ALA A 80 0.47 9.50 16.57
C ALA A 80 1.36 10.07 15.45
N CYS A 81 1.02 9.79 14.19
CA CYS A 81 1.78 10.29 13.05
C CYS A 81 1.66 11.80 12.89
N SER A 82 0.46 12.37 13.00
CA SER A 82 0.24 13.81 12.91
C SER A 82 1.00 14.55 14.00
N LEU A 83 0.94 14.09 15.25
CA LEU A 83 1.71 14.67 16.36
C LEU A 83 3.23 14.64 16.11
N LEU A 84 3.75 13.55 15.54
CA LEU A 84 5.19 13.47 15.20
C LEU A 84 5.58 14.54 14.16
N TYR A 85 4.78 14.72 13.11
CA TYR A 85 5.06 15.74 12.09
C TYR A 85 4.87 17.16 12.61
N CYS A 86 3.93 17.39 13.53
CA CYS A 86 3.79 18.67 14.22
C CYS A 86 5.04 19.02 15.05
N CYS A 87 5.73 18.02 15.60
CA CYS A 87 6.93 18.17 16.42
C CYS A 87 8.24 18.14 15.64
N GLU A 88 8.19 18.21 14.31
CA GLU A 88 9.39 18.13 13.47
C GLU A 88 10.34 19.31 13.72
N PRO A 89 11.61 19.06 14.09
CA PRO A 89 12.62 20.11 14.23
C PRO A 89 12.98 20.72 12.87
N GLU A 90 13.49 21.95 12.84
CA GLU A 90 13.90 22.62 11.59
C GLU A 90 14.91 21.81 10.77
N ASN A 91 15.82 21.11 11.45
CA ASN A 91 16.84 20.24 10.86
C ASN A 91 16.73 18.82 11.42
N PRO A 92 15.84 17.97 10.90
CA PRO A 92 15.65 16.63 11.42
C PRO A 92 16.86 15.75 11.11
N THR A 93 17.29 14.98 12.11
CA THR A 93 18.32 13.96 11.94
C THR A 93 17.81 12.81 11.08
N GLU A 94 18.71 12.04 10.46
CA GLU A 94 18.36 10.85 9.69
C GLU A 94 17.42 9.90 10.46
N GLY A 95 17.67 9.68 11.76
CA GLY A 95 16.82 8.84 12.60
C GLY A 95 15.39 9.37 12.76
N VAL A 96 15.22 10.69 12.83
CA VAL A 96 13.89 11.33 12.87
C VAL A 96 13.17 11.15 11.54
N ILE A 97 13.85 11.37 10.42
CA ILE A 97 13.25 11.22 9.09
C ILE A 97 12.85 9.76 8.82
N ARG A 98 13.69 8.78 9.18
CA ARG A 98 13.35 7.35 9.07
C ARG A 98 12.12 7.00 9.92
N LYS A 99 11.98 7.57 11.12
CA LYS A 99 10.80 7.40 11.96
C LYS A 99 9.54 7.97 11.30
N GLN A 100 9.63 9.16 10.72
CA GLN A 100 8.55 9.80 9.96
C GLN A 100 8.11 8.93 8.78
N ILE A 101 9.04 8.45 7.95
CA ILE A 101 8.75 7.57 6.79
C ILE A 101 8.02 6.30 7.27
N LEU A 102 8.53 5.66 8.32
CA LEU A 102 7.89 4.47 8.89
C LEU A 102 6.47 4.76 9.37
N MET A 103 6.28 5.83 10.15
CA MET A 103 4.98 6.16 10.73
C MET A 103 3.96 6.56 9.65
N ALA A 104 4.36 7.41 8.71
CA ALA A 104 3.50 7.87 7.63
C ALA A 104 3.11 6.74 6.67
N SER A 105 4.08 5.94 6.20
CA SER A 105 3.81 4.81 5.29
C SER A 105 2.87 3.77 5.90
N LYS A 106 3.09 3.41 7.17
CA LYS A 106 2.25 2.45 7.90
C LYS A 106 0.87 3.04 8.21
N THR A 107 0.76 4.33 8.51
CA THR A 107 -0.53 5.01 8.71
C THR A 107 -1.34 5.01 7.42
N GLY A 108 -0.74 5.41 6.29
CA GLY A 108 -1.37 5.33 4.97
C GLY A 108 -1.85 3.92 4.62
N ARG A 109 -1.00 2.90 4.81
CA ARG A 109 -1.39 1.49 4.62
C ARG A 109 -2.58 1.07 5.48
N THR A 110 -2.63 1.52 6.74
CA THR A 110 -3.72 1.17 7.66
C THR A 110 -5.05 1.76 7.20
N TRP A 111 -5.04 2.99 6.67
CA TRP A 111 -6.23 3.61 6.09
C TRP A 111 -6.71 2.90 4.83
N LEU A 112 -5.79 2.44 3.97
CA LEU A 112 -6.13 1.59 2.81
C LEU A 112 -6.76 0.26 3.24
N ASP A 113 -6.23 -0.38 4.30
CA ASP A 113 -6.81 -1.61 4.86
C ASP A 113 -8.24 -1.39 5.41
N CYS A 114 -8.56 -0.14 5.80
CA CYS A 114 -9.89 0.30 6.21
C CYS A 114 -10.77 0.80 5.05
N LYS A 115 -10.30 0.67 3.80
CA LYS A 115 -10.98 1.16 2.59
C LYS A 115 -11.29 2.66 2.62
N ASN A 116 -10.41 3.45 3.26
CA ASN A 116 -10.50 4.91 3.28
C ASN A 116 -9.26 5.53 2.60
N PRO A 117 -9.26 5.60 1.26
CA PRO A 117 -8.11 6.11 0.50
C PRO A 117 -7.86 7.60 0.70
N GLN A 118 -8.90 8.40 0.95
CA GLN A 118 -8.77 9.85 1.17
C GLN A 118 -7.90 10.15 2.39
N MET A 119 -8.13 9.43 3.50
CA MET A 119 -7.30 9.56 4.69
C MET A 119 -5.88 9.01 4.50
N ALA A 120 -5.68 8.06 3.58
CA ALA A 120 -4.37 7.49 3.30
C ALA A 120 -3.47 8.47 2.53
N ASP A 121 -4.03 9.22 1.59
CA ASP A 121 -3.27 10.05 0.64
C ASP A 121 -2.37 11.09 1.32
N ASN A 122 -2.86 11.75 2.37
CA ASN A 122 -2.07 12.74 3.11
C ASN A 122 -0.78 12.11 3.66
N PHE A 123 -0.91 10.98 4.37
CA PHE A 123 0.25 10.30 4.96
C PHE A 123 1.17 9.67 3.92
N LEU A 124 0.64 9.14 2.81
CA LEU A 124 1.48 8.63 1.74
C LEU A 124 2.31 9.75 1.10
N ARG A 125 1.73 10.94 0.91
CA ARG A 125 2.46 12.13 0.44
C ARG A 125 3.52 12.61 1.43
N LEU A 126 3.19 12.65 2.72
CA LEU A 126 4.16 12.95 3.78
C LEU A 126 5.33 11.96 3.79
N ALA A 127 5.07 10.68 3.59
CA ALA A 127 6.10 9.65 3.52
C ALA A 127 7.04 9.85 2.32
N VAL A 128 6.51 10.20 1.14
CA VAL A 128 7.33 10.55 -0.04
C VAL A 128 8.20 11.77 0.24
N LYS A 129 7.64 12.84 0.81
CA LYS A 129 8.40 14.06 1.14
C LYS A 129 9.53 13.78 2.13
N SER A 130 9.27 12.99 3.17
CA SER A 130 10.31 12.58 4.12
C SER A 130 11.38 11.70 3.44
N LEU A 131 11.00 10.82 2.51
CA LEU A 131 11.98 10.04 1.72
C LEU A 131 12.85 10.93 0.82
N GLU A 132 12.28 11.93 0.15
CA GLU A 132 13.04 12.88 -0.67
C GLU A 132 14.05 13.66 0.19
N THR A 133 13.63 14.09 1.38
CA THR A 133 14.50 14.76 2.36
C THR A 133 15.65 13.84 2.81
N LEU A 134 15.35 12.58 3.12
CA LEU A 134 16.36 11.58 3.50
C LEU A 134 17.34 11.33 2.36
N TYR A 135 16.84 11.15 1.14
CA TYR A 135 17.67 10.91 -0.04
C TYR A 135 18.63 12.08 -0.28
N ALA A 136 18.14 13.32 -0.19
CA ALA A 136 18.97 14.52 -0.31
C ALA A 136 20.09 14.55 0.75
N GLN A 137 19.77 14.24 2.01
CA GLN A 137 20.76 14.15 3.09
C GLN A 137 21.81 13.05 2.87
N LEU A 138 21.43 11.91 2.29
CA LEU A 138 22.36 10.83 1.99
C LEU A 138 23.28 11.18 0.80
N THR A 139 22.75 11.86 -0.23
CA THR A 139 23.55 12.26 -1.39
C THR A 139 24.55 13.37 -1.12
N SER A 140 24.31 14.22 -0.12
CA SER A 140 25.24 15.30 0.24
C SER A 140 26.48 14.82 1.03
N ARG A 141 26.48 13.59 1.55
CA ARG A 141 27.56 13.02 2.39
C ARG A 141 28.70 12.32 1.61
N GLY A 142 28.67 12.33 0.27
CA GLY A 142 29.67 11.65 -0.59
C GLY A 142 29.36 10.17 -0.83
N ASP A 143 30.18 9.44 -1.59
CA ASP A 143 29.98 8.00 -1.86
C ASP A 143 30.90 7.14 -0.99
N GLY A 144 30.31 6.45 -0.01
CA GLY A 144 30.93 5.40 0.79
C GLY A 144 30.09 4.12 0.75
N ALA A 145 30.67 2.96 1.10
CA ALA A 145 29.96 1.67 1.01
C ALA A 145 28.68 1.61 1.86
N ASP A 146 28.64 2.30 3.00
CA ASP A 146 27.47 2.43 3.90
C ASP A 146 26.34 3.32 3.32
N ILE A 147 26.68 4.14 2.32
CA ILE A 147 25.74 5.02 1.61
C ILE A 147 25.01 4.23 0.51
N THR A 148 25.65 3.20 -0.05
CA THR A 148 25.04 2.33 -1.07
C THR A 148 23.93 1.43 -0.49
N SER A 149 24.12 0.87 0.71
CA SER A 149 23.10 0.09 1.42
C SER A 149 21.90 0.95 1.81
N SER A 150 22.15 2.13 2.39
CA SER A 150 21.10 3.07 2.79
C SER A 150 20.30 3.63 1.60
N LYS A 151 20.94 3.87 0.44
CA LYS A 151 20.22 4.19 -0.82
C LYS A 151 19.28 3.06 -1.25
N GLY A 152 19.72 1.81 -1.18
CA GLY A 152 18.88 0.65 -1.51
C GLY A 152 17.64 0.51 -0.61
N ASP A 153 17.78 0.81 0.69
CA ASP A 153 16.65 0.81 1.63
C ASP A 153 15.64 1.92 1.32
N VAL A 154 16.12 3.12 0.97
CA VAL A 154 15.26 4.25 0.55
C VAL A 154 14.47 3.90 -0.70
N GLU A 155 15.10 3.26 -1.69
CA GLU A 155 14.40 2.82 -2.91
C GLU A 155 13.34 1.77 -2.60
N LYS A 156 13.63 0.83 -1.70
CA LYS A 156 12.66 -0.18 -1.28
C LYS A 156 11.45 0.45 -0.58
N ASP A 157 11.67 1.41 0.33
CA ASP A 157 10.59 2.13 1.00
C ASP A 157 9.75 2.93 0.00
N LEU A 158 10.41 3.61 -0.96
CA LEU A 158 9.73 4.35 -2.02
C LEU A 158 8.85 3.41 -2.87
N LEU A 159 9.34 2.23 -3.26
CA LEU A 159 8.55 1.25 -4.01
C LEU A 159 7.29 0.86 -3.23
N ARG A 160 7.39 0.64 -1.91
CA ARG A 160 6.24 0.30 -1.07
C ARG A 160 5.24 1.45 -0.97
N ILE A 161 5.69 2.68 -0.81
CA ILE A 161 4.82 3.85 -0.74
C ILE A 161 4.11 4.10 -2.07
N LEU A 162 4.84 4.06 -3.19
CA LEU A 162 4.25 4.21 -4.53
C LEU A 162 3.21 3.12 -4.82
N SER A 163 3.46 1.87 -4.41
CA SER A 163 2.47 0.80 -4.57
C SER A 163 1.19 1.03 -3.75
N CYS A 164 1.31 1.68 -2.58
CA CYS A 164 0.16 2.11 -1.79
C CYS A 164 -0.57 3.29 -2.45
N GLN A 165 0.17 4.24 -3.05
CA GLN A 165 -0.42 5.35 -3.80
C GLN A 165 -1.17 4.84 -5.05
N ALA A 166 -0.63 3.82 -5.72
CA ALA A 166 -1.30 3.15 -6.83
C ALA A 166 -2.63 2.51 -6.39
N GLU A 167 -2.63 1.82 -5.24
CA GLU A 167 -3.86 1.24 -4.67
C GLU A 167 -4.86 2.32 -4.28
N SER A 168 -4.42 3.40 -3.64
CA SER A 168 -5.27 4.53 -3.28
C SER A 168 -5.93 5.14 -4.51
N ALA A 169 -5.14 5.43 -5.54
CA ALA A 169 -5.63 5.98 -6.81
C ALA A 169 -6.63 5.04 -7.48
N LEU A 170 -6.38 3.73 -7.47
CA LEU A 170 -7.30 2.73 -8.04
C LEU A 170 -8.65 2.71 -7.29
N ILE A 171 -8.63 2.68 -5.96
CA ILE A 171 -9.86 2.68 -5.14
C ILE A 171 -10.69 3.95 -5.40
N GLN A 172 -10.02 5.08 -5.63
CA GLN A 172 -10.65 6.37 -5.95
C GLN A 172 -11.07 6.51 -7.42
N GLY A 173 -10.75 5.53 -8.28
CA GLY A 173 -11.07 5.58 -9.71
C GLY A 173 -10.11 6.40 -10.57
N ASN A 174 -9.01 6.89 -9.99
CA ASN A 174 -7.94 7.63 -10.68
C ASN A 174 -7.00 6.65 -11.38
N ASN A 175 -7.51 5.98 -12.42
CA ASN A 175 -6.80 4.92 -13.14
C ASN A 175 -5.47 5.38 -13.73
N HIS A 176 -5.41 6.61 -14.26
CA HIS A 176 -4.18 7.17 -14.83
C HIS A 176 -3.05 7.24 -13.81
N ASP A 177 -3.32 7.81 -12.63
CA ASP A 177 -2.34 7.94 -11.56
C ASP A 177 -1.90 6.57 -11.04
N ALA A 178 -2.82 5.62 -10.91
CA ALA A 178 -2.49 4.25 -10.52
C ALA A 178 -1.48 3.60 -11.50
N VAL A 179 -1.66 3.82 -12.80
CA VAL A 179 -0.72 3.35 -13.83
C VAL A 179 0.63 4.05 -13.73
N VAL A 180 0.65 5.37 -13.53
CA VAL A 180 1.89 6.15 -13.37
C VAL A 180 2.70 5.66 -12.17
N TYR A 181 2.06 5.49 -11.02
CA TYR A 181 2.71 4.97 -9.82
C TYR A 181 3.25 3.54 -10.03
N MET A 182 2.46 2.65 -10.62
CA MET A 182 2.89 1.27 -10.85
C MET A 182 4.01 1.18 -11.88
N GLN A 183 3.99 2.01 -12.92
CA GLN A 183 5.08 2.07 -13.90
C GLN A 183 6.39 2.51 -13.23
N ARG A 184 6.35 3.52 -12.35
CA ARG A 184 7.52 3.92 -11.56
C ARG A 184 8.03 2.78 -10.68
N CYS A 185 7.15 2.02 -10.03
CA CYS A 185 7.55 0.81 -9.28
C CYS A 185 8.21 -0.24 -10.19
N LYS A 186 7.67 -0.46 -11.39
CA LYS A 186 8.21 -1.42 -12.37
C LYS A 186 9.61 -1.02 -12.84
N ASP A 187 9.87 0.25 -13.09
CA ASP A 187 11.19 0.76 -13.51
C ASP A 187 12.24 0.53 -12.41
N MET A 188 11.83 0.56 -11.13
CA MET A 188 12.72 0.31 -9.99
C MET A 188 13.14 -1.17 -9.86
N LEU A 189 12.45 -2.12 -10.51
CA LEU A 189 12.75 -3.56 -10.38
C LEU A 189 14.13 -3.96 -10.92
N GLN A 190 14.73 -3.16 -11.80
CA GLN A 190 16.11 -3.38 -12.24
C GLN A 190 17.09 -3.30 -11.05
N ARG A 191 16.82 -2.40 -10.09
CA ARG A 191 17.60 -2.22 -8.86
C ARG A 191 17.04 -3.04 -7.69
N LEU A 192 15.75 -3.34 -7.70
CA LEU A 192 15.03 -4.08 -6.65
C LEU A 192 14.41 -5.39 -7.16
N PRO A 193 15.21 -6.32 -7.72
CA PRO A 193 14.67 -7.51 -8.38
C PRO A 193 13.90 -8.43 -7.42
N LYS A 194 14.22 -8.41 -6.12
CA LYS A 194 13.53 -9.19 -5.07
C LYS A 194 12.07 -8.80 -4.86
N ASP A 195 11.67 -7.60 -5.30
CA ASP A 195 10.29 -7.10 -5.18
C ASP A 195 9.41 -7.43 -6.41
N THR A 196 9.94 -8.16 -7.40
CA THR A 196 9.20 -8.58 -8.61
C THR A 196 7.92 -9.33 -8.26
N ALA A 197 7.99 -10.36 -7.42
CA ALA A 197 6.82 -11.10 -6.97
C ALA A 197 5.80 -10.22 -6.23
N TYR A 198 6.27 -9.27 -5.42
CA TYR A 198 5.39 -8.35 -4.72
C TYR A 198 4.59 -7.47 -5.69
N LEU A 199 5.23 -6.82 -6.66
CA LEU A 199 4.54 -5.97 -7.64
C LEU A 199 3.61 -6.77 -8.57
N SER A 200 4.01 -7.98 -8.96
CA SER A 200 3.15 -8.88 -9.73
C SER A 200 1.87 -9.23 -8.96
N ILE A 201 1.98 -9.53 -7.66
CA ILE A 201 0.82 -9.81 -6.79
C ILE A 201 -0.05 -8.56 -6.58
N MET A 202 0.56 -7.38 -6.43
CA MET A 202 -0.20 -6.11 -6.34
C MET A 202 -1.08 -5.89 -7.57
N CYS A 203 -0.51 -6.04 -8.78
CA CYS A 203 -1.28 -5.93 -10.02
C CYS A 203 -2.35 -7.01 -10.16
N TYR A 204 -2.09 -8.23 -9.67
CA TYR A 204 -3.11 -9.30 -9.64
C TYR A 204 -4.30 -8.90 -8.76
N ASN A 205 -4.04 -8.33 -7.58
CA ASN A 205 -5.10 -7.86 -6.69
C ASN A 205 -5.90 -6.71 -7.31
N PHE A 206 -5.24 -5.77 -8.00
CA PHE A 206 -5.95 -4.73 -8.78
C PHE A 206 -6.84 -5.33 -9.86
N GLY A 207 -6.36 -6.38 -10.52
CA GLY A 207 -7.14 -7.17 -11.48
C GLY A 207 -8.38 -7.82 -10.88
N ILE A 208 -8.26 -8.39 -9.66
CA ILE A 208 -9.40 -8.94 -8.92
C ILE A 208 -10.39 -7.85 -8.53
N ASP A 209 -9.92 -6.75 -7.95
CA ASP A 209 -10.78 -5.68 -7.45
C ASP A 209 -11.59 -5.06 -8.60
N THR A 210 -10.95 -4.79 -9.74
CA THR A 210 -11.63 -4.28 -10.94
C THR A 210 -12.55 -5.32 -11.59
N TYR A 211 -12.18 -6.60 -11.58
CA TYR A 211 -13.06 -7.69 -12.03
C TYR A 211 -14.36 -7.76 -11.21
N ASN A 212 -14.25 -7.68 -9.88
CA ASN A 212 -15.40 -7.71 -8.98
C ASN A 212 -16.35 -6.51 -9.22
N LEU A 213 -15.82 -5.39 -9.71
CA LEU A 213 -16.58 -4.21 -10.12
C LEU A 213 -17.09 -4.29 -11.57
N LYS A 214 -16.89 -5.41 -12.28
CA LYS A 214 -17.20 -5.63 -13.70
C LYS A 214 -16.51 -4.62 -14.65
N LYS A 215 -15.40 -4.04 -14.20
CA LYS A 215 -14.51 -3.19 -15.00
C LYS A 215 -13.52 -4.06 -15.76
N PHE A 216 -14.04 -4.75 -16.78
CA PHE A 216 -13.30 -5.81 -17.47
C PHE A 216 -12.06 -5.31 -18.22
N GLU A 217 -12.10 -4.09 -18.76
CA GLU A 217 -10.95 -3.48 -19.43
C GLU A 217 -9.78 -3.26 -18.47
N GLU A 218 -10.06 -2.62 -17.34
CA GLU A 218 -9.08 -2.37 -16.30
C GLU A 218 -8.59 -3.67 -15.68
N SER A 219 -9.48 -4.65 -15.47
CA SER A 219 -9.10 -5.96 -14.98
C SER A 219 -8.14 -6.68 -15.93
N ALA A 220 -8.45 -6.70 -17.24
CA ALA A 220 -7.57 -7.28 -18.24
C ALA A 220 -6.21 -6.58 -18.25
N PHE A 221 -6.19 -5.25 -18.19
CA PHE A 221 -4.96 -4.46 -18.11
C PHE A 221 -4.10 -4.85 -16.91
N TRP A 222 -4.66 -4.86 -15.69
CA TRP A 222 -3.90 -5.15 -14.47
C TRP A 222 -3.42 -6.59 -14.39
N LEU A 223 -4.22 -7.55 -14.85
CA LEU A 223 -3.80 -8.96 -14.92
C LEU A 223 -2.70 -9.17 -15.97
N SER A 224 -2.76 -8.46 -17.10
CA SER A 224 -1.64 -8.43 -18.04
C SER A 224 -0.39 -7.83 -17.41
N GLN A 225 -0.47 -6.70 -16.70
CA GLN A 225 0.70 -6.13 -15.99
C GLN A 225 1.25 -7.10 -14.94
N SER A 226 0.39 -7.81 -14.21
CA SER A 226 0.80 -8.82 -13.24
C SER A 226 1.65 -9.92 -13.88
N TYR A 227 1.20 -10.47 -15.01
CA TYR A 227 1.92 -11.50 -15.76
C TYR A 227 3.23 -10.96 -16.37
N GLU A 228 3.20 -9.78 -17.00
CA GLU A 228 4.40 -9.17 -17.58
C GLU A 228 5.47 -8.87 -16.54
N ILE A 229 5.09 -8.29 -15.39
CA ILE A 229 6.01 -8.06 -14.26
C ILE A 229 6.56 -9.38 -13.74
N GLY A 230 5.71 -10.40 -13.62
CA GLY A 230 6.11 -11.75 -13.19
C GLY A 230 7.21 -12.37 -14.06
N LYS A 231 7.33 -11.97 -15.32
CA LYS A 231 8.36 -12.47 -16.25
C LYS A 231 9.65 -11.65 -16.26
N ILE A 232 9.69 -10.46 -15.65
CA ILE A 232 10.87 -9.56 -15.70
C ILE A 232 12.10 -10.25 -15.11
N ASN A 233 11.92 -11.00 -14.01
CA ASN A 233 13.02 -11.70 -13.35
C ASN A 233 12.56 -13.06 -12.84
N VAL A 234 12.87 -14.12 -13.61
CA VAL A 234 12.46 -15.51 -13.31
C VAL A 234 12.93 -15.97 -11.93
N LYS A 235 14.08 -15.48 -11.43
CA LYS A 235 14.60 -15.86 -10.11
C LYS A 235 13.72 -15.36 -8.96
N TYR A 236 13.05 -14.22 -9.13
CA TYR A 236 12.23 -13.58 -8.10
C TYR A 236 10.76 -13.46 -8.53
N ALA A 237 10.38 -14.20 -9.57
CA ALA A 237 9.02 -14.28 -10.06
C ALA A 237 8.11 -15.02 -9.06
N PRO A 238 6.79 -14.75 -9.07
CA PRO A 238 5.84 -15.68 -8.49
C PRO A 238 5.98 -17.07 -9.12
N GLY A 239 5.75 -18.13 -8.34
CA GLY A 239 5.82 -19.50 -8.84
C GLY A 239 4.86 -19.77 -10.01
N SER A 240 5.17 -20.75 -10.85
CA SER A 240 4.40 -21.06 -12.08
C SER A 240 2.91 -21.30 -11.84
N GLU A 241 2.54 -21.89 -10.69
CA GLU A 241 1.12 -22.05 -10.32
C GLU A 241 0.42 -20.68 -10.16
N VAL A 242 1.08 -19.70 -9.54
CA VAL A 242 0.56 -18.35 -9.35
C VAL A 242 0.45 -17.63 -10.70
N GLN A 243 1.47 -17.73 -11.56
CA GLN A 243 1.42 -17.17 -12.92
C GLN A 243 0.27 -17.76 -13.75
N ALA A 244 0.06 -19.08 -13.67
CA ALA A 244 -1.07 -19.73 -14.33
C ALA A 244 -2.42 -19.26 -13.77
N LYS A 245 -2.54 -18.98 -12.46
CA LYS A 245 -3.76 -18.40 -11.87
C LYS A 245 -4.07 -17.01 -12.43
N VAL A 246 -3.06 -16.14 -12.56
CA VAL A 246 -3.21 -14.82 -13.20
C VAL A 246 -3.75 -14.97 -14.62
N LEU A 247 -3.12 -15.83 -15.43
CA LEU A 247 -3.52 -16.06 -16.82
C LEU A 247 -4.92 -16.68 -16.97
N ARG A 248 -5.33 -17.59 -16.08
CA ARG A 248 -6.69 -18.16 -16.07
C ARG A 248 -7.75 -17.11 -15.72
N LEU A 249 -7.45 -16.22 -14.78
CA LEU A 249 -8.34 -15.12 -14.47
C LEU A 249 -8.43 -14.16 -15.68
N LEU A 250 -7.30 -13.83 -16.31
CA LEU A 250 -7.27 -13.01 -17.53
C LEU A 250 -8.10 -13.63 -18.67
N ALA A 251 -7.99 -14.94 -18.88
CA ALA A 251 -8.81 -15.65 -19.86
C ALA A 251 -10.31 -15.60 -19.52
N SER A 252 -10.66 -15.73 -18.24
CA SER A 252 -12.04 -15.58 -17.77
C SER A 252 -12.56 -14.17 -17.99
N VAL A 253 -11.76 -13.14 -17.70
CA VAL A 253 -12.11 -11.73 -17.95
C VAL A 253 -12.43 -11.49 -19.43
N TYR A 254 -11.58 -11.95 -20.36
CA TYR A 254 -11.85 -11.80 -21.78
C TYR A 254 -13.13 -12.53 -22.22
N LEU A 255 -13.37 -13.73 -21.69
CA LEU A 255 -14.58 -14.51 -21.98
C LEU A 255 -15.85 -13.82 -21.49
N GLU A 256 -15.80 -13.16 -20.32
CA GLU A 256 -16.95 -12.49 -19.71
C GLU A 256 -17.17 -11.07 -20.21
N TRP A 257 -16.12 -10.39 -20.66
CA TRP A 257 -16.20 -9.05 -21.24
C TRP A 257 -16.94 -9.06 -22.57
N ASP A 258 -16.42 -9.82 -23.54
CA ASP A 258 -17.02 -10.02 -24.85
C ASP A 258 -16.36 -11.24 -25.50
N CYS A 259 -17.07 -12.37 -25.44
CA CYS A 259 -16.53 -13.64 -25.90
C CYS A 259 -16.28 -13.67 -27.41
N GLN A 260 -17.00 -12.90 -28.22
CA GLN A 260 -16.81 -12.89 -29.66
C GLN A 260 -15.60 -12.02 -30.02
N ARG A 261 -15.52 -10.82 -29.43
CA ARG A 261 -14.43 -9.87 -29.69
C ARG A 261 -13.09 -10.34 -29.12
N PHE A 262 -13.08 -11.00 -27.97
CA PHE A 262 -11.85 -11.35 -27.26
C PHE A 262 -11.56 -12.85 -27.23
N GLN A 263 -12.22 -13.66 -28.06
CA GLN A 263 -12.02 -15.11 -28.16
C GLN A 263 -10.52 -15.49 -28.25
N GLU A 264 -9.80 -14.89 -29.19
CA GLU A 264 -8.39 -15.21 -29.42
C GLU A 264 -7.53 -14.90 -28.19
N LYS A 265 -7.77 -13.74 -27.55
CA LYS A 265 -7.07 -13.36 -26.32
C LYS A 265 -7.37 -14.32 -25.17
N ALA A 266 -8.63 -14.73 -25.02
CA ALA A 266 -9.03 -15.70 -24.01
C ALA A 266 -8.35 -17.07 -24.25
N LEU A 267 -8.35 -17.56 -25.49
CA LEU A 267 -7.72 -18.82 -25.87
C LEU A 267 -6.20 -18.80 -25.70
N ASN A 268 -5.56 -17.68 -26.02
CA ASN A 268 -4.13 -17.51 -25.85
C ASN A 268 -3.77 -17.50 -24.35
N ALA A 269 -4.46 -16.68 -23.54
CA ALA A 269 -4.24 -16.60 -22.11
C ALA A 269 -4.42 -17.97 -21.41
N VAL A 270 -5.48 -18.72 -21.70
CA VAL A 270 -5.67 -20.05 -21.09
C VAL A 270 -4.67 -21.09 -21.58
N SER A 271 -4.24 -21.00 -22.85
CA SER A 271 -3.22 -21.92 -23.38
C SER A 271 -1.85 -21.65 -22.75
N LEU A 272 -1.47 -20.39 -22.57
CA LEU A 272 -0.30 -20.00 -21.79
C LEU A 272 -0.42 -20.49 -20.35
N ALA A 273 -1.58 -20.34 -19.71
CA ALA A 273 -1.79 -20.80 -18.34
C ALA A 273 -1.57 -22.31 -18.20
N ASN A 274 -2.07 -23.09 -19.16
CA ASN A 274 -1.93 -24.55 -19.16
C ASN A 274 -0.49 -24.98 -19.46
N LYS A 275 0.24 -24.24 -20.29
CA LYS A 275 1.67 -24.45 -20.53
C LYS A 275 2.49 -24.17 -19.26
N GLU A 276 2.15 -23.11 -18.54
CA GLU A 276 2.87 -22.68 -17.35
C GLU A 276 2.61 -23.60 -16.15
N PHE A 277 1.35 -24.00 -15.97
CA PHE A 277 0.96 -25.01 -14.99
C PHE A 277 -0.34 -25.67 -15.44
N THR A 278 -0.27 -26.93 -15.88
CA THR A 278 -1.48 -27.66 -16.31
C THR A 278 -2.36 -27.98 -15.11
N SER A 279 -3.67 -27.75 -15.21
CA SER A 279 -4.64 -28.19 -14.21
C SER A 279 -6.01 -28.45 -14.84
N THR A 280 -6.84 -29.26 -14.17
CA THR A 280 -8.22 -29.52 -14.58
C THR A 280 -9.01 -28.22 -14.78
N SER A 281 -8.82 -27.23 -13.90
CA SER A 281 -9.48 -25.92 -14.00
C SER A 281 -9.12 -25.17 -15.29
N GLY A 282 -7.86 -25.24 -15.71
CA GLY A 282 -7.39 -24.58 -16.92
C GLY A 282 -7.80 -25.30 -18.20
N LEU A 283 -7.86 -26.64 -18.19
CA LEU A 283 -8.40 -27.43 -19.31
C LEU A 283 -9.90 -27.18 -19.49
N TYR A 284 -10.66 -27.21 -18.38
CA TYR A 284 -12.09 -26.90 -18.39
C TYR A 284 -12.36 -25.48 -18.92
N LEU A 285 -11.60 -24.49 -18.47
CA LEU A 285 -11.74 -23.11 -18.96
C LEU A 285 -11.50 -23.01 -20.46
N LYS A 286 -10.50 -23.73 -21.00
CA LYS A 286 -10.24 -23.77 -22.44
C LYS A 286 -11.41 -24.34 -23.22
N ILE A 287 -12.01 -25.44 -22.75
CA ILE A 287 -13.20 -26.03 -23.34
C ILE A 287 -14.38 -25.03 -23.30
N ARG A 288 -14.61 -24.39 -22.15
CA ARG A 288 -15.68 -23.39 -21.97
C ARG A 288 -15.56 -22.24 -22.98
N ILE A 289 -14.35 -21.74 -23.22
CA ILE A 289 -14.09 -20.69 -24.22
C ILE A 289 -14.43 -21.19 -25.62
N LEU A 290 -13.93 -22.37 -26.02
CA LEU A 290 -14.19 -22.94 -27.35
C LEU A 290 -15.69 -23.13 -27.62
N VAL A 291 -16.45 -23.63 -26.64
CA VAL A 291 -17.90 -23.84 -26.75
C VAL A 291 -18.64 -22.51 -26.86
N ARG A 292 -18.33 -21.52 -26.00
CA ARG A 292 -19.04 -20.23 -25.99
C ARG A 292 -18.76 -19.37 -27.20
N CYS A 293 -17.58 -19.48 -27.79
CA CYS A 293 -17.19 -18.68 -28.94
C CYS A 293 -17.47 -19.38 -30.29
N GLY A 294 -18.17 -20.52 -30.29
CA GLY A 294 -18.56 -21.22 -31.52
C GLY A 294 -17.40 -21.95 -32.22
N GLY A 295 -16.31 -22.25 -31.51
CA GLY A 295 -15.13 -22.95 -32.03
C GLY A 295 -15.33 -24.45 -32.32
N LEU A 296 -16.57 -24.94 -32.26
CA LEU A 296 -17.02 -26.20 -32.86
C LEU A 296 -17.84 -25.84 -34.10
N ARG A 297 -17.17 -25.41 -35.16
CA ARG A 297 -17.67 -25.46 -36.53
C ARG A 297 -16.65 -26.20 -37.37
#